data_AF-A0A936L7Y0-F1
#
_entry.id   AF-A0A936L7Y0-F1
#
_cell.length_a   1.000
_cell.length_b   1.000
_cell.length_c   1.000
_cell.angle_alpha   90.00
_cell.angle_beta   90.00
_cell.angle_gamma   90.00
#
_symmetry.space_group_name_H-M   'P 1'
#
loop_
_entity.id
_entity.type
_entity.pdbx_description
1 polymer ?
#
loop_
_entity_poly.entity_id
_entity_poly.type
_entity_poly.pdbx_seq_one_letter_code
_entity_poly.pdbx_strand_id
1 'polypeptide(L)'
;MLNRRLFLQRTVATAAVTPLLGLAPALALDPDIENLASLPADQYWKTVRKLFPMPADEVYFNTGTLGVQPKAVLEKVIAAMRDAAENCAKTDYQGKGPLLLSGYEPYVDLRKKIASLINAASAENAIRHSTHIYNLEHEIDAALEVVADIAKR
;
A
#
# COMPACT_ATOMS: atom_id res chain seq x y z
N MET A 1 48.39 -7.80 35.17
CA MET A 1 46.98 -7.37 35.15
C MET A 1 46.76 -6.49 33.93
N LEU A 2 45.94 -6.91 32.96
CA LEU A 2 45.68 -6.11 31.76
C LEU A 2 44.95 -4.81 32.14
N ASN A 3 45.53 -3.67 31.73
CA ASN A 3 45.04 -2.35 32.04
C ASN A 3 43.83 -2.02 31.14
N ARG A 4 42.62 -2.33 31.65
CA ARG A 4 41.34 -2.25 30.94
C ARG A 4 41.07 -0.88 30.29
N ARG A 5 41.59 0.20 30.90
CA ARG A 5 41.51 1.57 30.36
C ARG A 5 42.33 1.76 29.09
N LEU A 6 43.53 1.17 29.04
CA LEU A 6 44.43 1.28 27.89
C LEU A 6 43.91 0.49 26.67
N PHE A 7 43.20 -0.63 26.94
CA PHE A 7 42.57 -1.44 25.89
C PHE A 7 41.44 -0.66 25.20
N LEU A 8 40.50 -0.09 25.97
CA LEU A 8 39.40 0.73 25.44
C LEU A 8 39.88 1.96 24.67
N GLN A 9 40.95 2.64 25.15
CA GLN A 9 41.51 3.81 24.45
C GLN A 9 42.13 3.45 23.09
N ARG A 10 42.68 2.23 22.93
CA ARG A 10 43.26 1.78 21.65
C ARG A 10 42.22 1.25 20.67
N THR A 11 41.08 0.73 21.13
CA THR A 11 39.98 0.28 20.25
C THR A 11 39.25 1.45 19.58
N VAL A 12 39.16 2.61 20.23
CA VAL A 12 38.48 3.80 19.66
C VAL A 12 39.29 4.45 18.53
N ALA A 13 40.62 4.33 18.55
CA ALA A 13 41.49 4.96 17.54
C ALA A 13 41.52 4.24 16.17
N THR A 14 40.98 3.02 16.06
CA THR A 14 40.98 2.24 14.80
C THR A 14 39.63 2.23 14.07
N ALA A 15 38.57 2.75 14.68
CA ALA A 15 37.23 2.82 14.06
C ALA A 15 36.95 4.12 13.28
N ALA A 16 37.88 5.08 13.29
CA ALA A 16 37.65 6.43 12.77
C ALA A 16 38.04 6.65 11.30
N VAL A 17 38.53 5.63 10.57
CA VAL A 17 38.93 5.77 9.16
C VAL A 17 38.43 4.61 8.29
N THR A 18 37.18 4.22 8.48
CA THR A 18 36.40 3.72 7.34
C THR A 18 35.59 4.90 6.84
N PRO A 19 35.80 5.38 5.60
CA PRO A 19 34.83 6.29 5.04
C PRO A 19 33.50 5.55 5.09
N LEU A 20 32.52 6.11 5.79
CA LEU A 20 31.12 5.87 5.48
C LEU A 20 30.91 6.40 4.05
N LEU A 21 31.44 5.69 3.05
CA LEU A 21 30.76 5.49 1.78
C LEU A 21 29.52 4.71 2.16
N GLY A 22 28.56 5.44 2.74
CA GLY A 22 27.26 4.95 3.02
C GLY A 22 26.77 4.36 1.71
N LEU A 23 26.65 3.05 1.70
CA LEU A 23 25.54 2.35 1.07
C LEU A 23 24.24 2.91 1.69
N ALA A 24 23.98 4.21 1.51
CA ALA A 24 22.63 4.61 1.27
C ALA A 24 22.34 3.90 -0.06
N PRO A 25 21.45 2.88 -0.09
CA PRO A 25 20.85 2.59 -1.37
C PRO A 25 20.37 3.95 -1.86
N ALA A 26 20.83 4.38 -3.04
CA ALA A 26 20.16 5.47 -3.71
C ALA A 26 18.69 5.11 -3.59
N LEU A 27 17.92 5.91 -2.86
CA LEU A 27 16.47 5.84 -2.88
C LEU A 27 16.19 6.06 -4.35
N ALA A 28 16.11 4.96 -5.10
CA ALA A 28 15.98 4.99 -6.52
C ALA A 28 14.68 5.74 -6.70
N LEU A 29 14.78 6.98 -7.20
CA LEU A 29 13.62 7.80 -7.49
C LEU A 29 12.65 6.89 -8.19
N ASP A 30 11.46 6.72 -7.60
CA ASP A 30 10.45 5.89 -8.21
C ASP A 30 10.31 6.37 -9.67
N PRO A 31 10.40 5.46 -10.64
CA PRO A 31 10.45 5.85 -12.03
C PRO A 31 9.25 6.74 -12.33
N ASP A 32 9.50 7.83 -13.06
CA ASP A 32 8.48 8.82 -13.40
C ASP A 32 7.29 8.13 -14.09
N ILE A 33 6.20 7.99 -13.33
CA ILE A 33 5.00 7.26 -13.75
C ILE A 33 4.30 8.04 -14.87
N GLU A 34 4.47 9.37 -14.91
CA GLU A 34 3.77 10.24 -15.85
C GLU A 34 4.18 9.98 -17.30
N ASN A 35 5.39 9.46 -17.52
CA ASN A 35 5.95 9.22 -18.85
C ASN A 35 6.04 7.73 -19.22
N LEU A 36 5.46 6.82 -18.44
CA LEU A 36 5.50 5.38 -18.74
C LEU A 36 5.00 5.05 -20.15
N ALA A 37 3.87 5.65 -20.56
CA ALA A 37 3.22 5.33 -21.83
C ALA A 37 4.03 5.73 -23.08
N SER A 38 5.04 6.59 -22.95
CA SER A 38 5.90 7.01 -24.06
C SER A 38 7.12 6.12 -24.27
N LEU A 39 7.38 5.18 -23.35
CA LEU A 39 8.53 4.29 -23.42
C LEU A 39 8.36 3.19 -24.49
N PRO A 40 9.45 2.75 -25.14
CA PRO A 40 9.46 1.52 -25.92
C PRO A 40 8.99 0.32 -25.10
N ALA A 41 8.34 -0.66 -25.73
CA ALA A 41 7.69 -1.77 -25.03
C ALA A 41 8.62 -2.56 -24.09
N ASP A 42 9.87 -2.80 -24.49
CA ASP A 42 10.83 -3.54 -23.65
C ASP A 42 11.24 -2.73 -22.42
N GLN A 43 11.42 -1.41 -22.57
CA GLN A 43 11.75 -0.50 -21.50
C GLN A 43 10.54 -0.22 -20.60
N TYR A 44 9.34 -0.17 -21.15
CA TYR A 44 8.07 -0.06 -20.45
C TYR A 44 7.95 -1.16 -19.38
N TRP A 45 7.99 -2.43 -19.79
CA TRP A 45 7.80 -3.54 -18.85
C TRP A 45 8.93 -3.66 -17.81
N LYS A 46 10.18 -3.37 -18.21
CA LYS A 46 11.32 -3.28 -17.27
C LYS A 46 11.10 -2.16 -16.23
N THR A 47 10.45 -1.07 -16.61
CA THR A 47 10.17 0.07 -15.73
C THR A 47 8.99 -0.24 -14.82
N VAL A 48 7.90 -0.81 -15.36
CA VAL A 48 6.75 -1.29 -14.59
C VAL A 48 7.19 -2.29 -13.52
N ARG A 49 8.08 -3.25 -13.83
CA ARG A 49 8.58 -4.24 -12.84
C ARG A 49 9.27 -3.59 -11.63
N LYS A 50 9.92 -2.44 -11.80
CA LYS A 50 10.61 -1.71 -10.72
C LYS A 50 9.66 -1.00 -9.76
N LEU A 51 8.41 -0.79 -10.15
CA LEU A 51 7.36 -0.21 -9.31
C LEU A 51 6.91 -1.17 -8.20
N PHE A 52 7.23 -2.46 -8.29
CA PHE A 52 6.83 -3.47 -7.32
C PHE A 52 8.01 -3.85 -6.43
N PRO A 53 7.81 -3.99 -5.11
CA PRO A 53 8.88 -4.33 -4.15
C PRO A 53 9.28 -5.81 -4.18
N MET A 54 8.67 -6.62 -5.05
CA MET A 54 8.95 -8.06 -5.16
C MET A 54 10.43 -8.34 -5.49
N PRO A 55 11.06 -9.35 -4.85
CA PRO A 55 12.44 -9.75 -5.12
C PRO A 55 12.69 -10.02 -6.60
N ALA A 56 13.83 -9.59 -7.12
CA ALA A 56 14.13 -9.64 -8.57
C ALA A 56 14.36 -11.06 -9.09
N ASP A 57 14.72 -11.98 -8.20
CA ASP A 57 15.00 -13.39 -8.44
C ASP A 57 13.75 -14.29 -8.28
N GLU A 58 12.60 -13.72 -7.92
CA GLU A 58 11.35 -14.44 -7.79
C GLU A 58 10.45 -14.27 -9.01
N VAL A 59 9.78 -15.38 -9.37
CA VAL A 59 8.77 -15.41 -10.43
C VAL A 59 7.40 -15.64 -9.82
N TYR A 60 6.49 -14.67 -10.01
CA TYR A 60 5.16 -14.69 -9.40
C TYR A 60 4.06 -14.74 -10.46
N PHE A 61 3.32 -15.85 -10.48
CA PHE A 61 2.23 -16.08 -11.44
C PHE A 61 0.83 -16.10 -10.80
N ASN A 62 0.70 -15.87 -9.48
CA ASN A 62 -0.59 -15.87 -8.79
C ASN A 62 -1.25 -14.48 -8.72
N THR A 63 -1.06 -13.65 -9.75
CA THR A 63 -1.60 -12.28 -9.80
C THR A 63 -3.13 -12.24 -9.83
N GLY A 64 -3.78 -13.33 -10.27
CA GLY A 64 -5.24 -13.46 -10.28
C GLY A 64 -5.88 -13.62 -8.90
N THR A 65 -5.18 -14.27 -7.95
CA THR A 65 -5.69 -14.44 -6.56
C THR A 65 -5.23 -13.27 -5.69
N LEU A 66 -3.96 -12.90 -5.78
CA LEU A 66 -3.38 -11.83 -4.98
C LEU A 66 -2.47 -10.97 -5.86
N GLY A 67 -2.93 -9.75 -6.13
CA GLY A 67 -2.10 -8.73 -6.78
C GLY A 67 -1.03 -8.23 -5.81
N VAL A 68 0.23 -8.18 -6.26
CA VAL A 68 1.27 -7.45 -5.53
C VAL A 68 0.99 -5.95 -5.66
N GLN A 69 0.97 -5.23 -4.56
CA GLN A 69 0.77 -3.78 -4.58
C GLN A 69 2.02 -3.04 -5.10
N PRO A 70 1.87 -2.00 -5.95
CA PRO A 70 2.97 -1.10 -6.30
C PRO A 70 3.47 -0.33 -5.06
N LYS A 71 4.74 0.06 -5.06
CA LYS A 71 5.39 0.84 -3.98
C LYS A 71 4.61 2.11 -3.63
N ALA A 72 4.17 2.87 -4.63
CA ALA A 72 3.41 4.09 -4.41
C ALA A 72 2.11 3.85 -3.61
N VAL A 73 1.44 2.72 -3.84
CA VAL A 73 0.23 2.33 -3.08
C VAL A 73 0.62 1.91 -1.67
N LEU A 74 1.63 1.05 -1.53
CA LEU A 74 2.13 0.58 -0.23
C LEU A 74 2.52 1.75 0.68
N GLU A 75 3.32 2.69 0.19
CA GLU A 75 3.76 3.85 0.96
C GLU A 75 2.60 4.75 1.38
N LYS A 76 1.60 4.94 0.50
CA LYS A 76 0.39 5.70 0.85
C LYS A 76 -0.44 5.00 1.92
N VAL A 77 -0.56 3.68 1.88
CA VAL A 77 -1.25 2.90 2.92
C VAL A 77 -0.50 3.01 4.25
N ILE A 78 0.82 2.82 4.25
CA ILE A 78 1.65 2.97 5.46
C ILE A 78 1.52 4.38 6.04
N ALA A 79 1.58 5.42 5.21
CA ALA A 79 1.40 6.80 5.64
C ALA A 79 0.01 7.03 6.25
N ALA A 80 -1.05 6.52 5.62
CA ALA A 80 -2.40 6.62 6.15
C ALA A 80 -2.57 5.89 7.50
N MET A 81 -1.95 4.72 7.67
CA MET A 81 -1.96 4.01 8.95
C MET A 81 -1.26 4.79 10.06
N ARG A 82 -0.12 5.44 9.76
CA ARG A 82 0.58 6.29 10.72
C ARG A 82 -0.24 7.52 11.10
N ASP A 83 -0.79 8.21 10.09
CA ASP A 83 -1.66 9.37 10.30
C ASP A 83 -2.88 9.01 11.15
N ALA A 84 -3.50 7.85 10.88
CA ALA A 84 -4.60 7.34 11.68
C ALA A 84 -4.18 7.11 13.14
N ALA A 85 -3.02 6.49 13.38
CA ALA A 85 -2.53 6.24 14.74
C ALA A 85 -2.21 7.53 15.51
N GLU A 86 -1.66 8.55 14.84
CA GLU A 86 -1.29 9.82 15.46
C GLU A 86 -2.49 10.74 15.69
N ASN A 87 -3.50 10.66 14.83
CA ASN A 87 -4.59 11.64 14.78
C ASN A 87 -5.99 11.07 15.06
N CYS A 88 -6.14 9.79 15.42
CA CYS A 88 -7.45 9.15 15.64
C CYS A 88 -8.35 9.91 16.62
N ALA A 89 -7.78 10.45 17.70
CA ALA A 89 -8.54 11.19 18.72
C ALA A 89 -9.09 12.54 18.21
N LYS A 90 -8.57 13.04 17.08
CA LYS A 90 -9.02 14.29 16.45
C LYS A 90 -10.12 14.05 15.42
N THR A 91 -10.32 12.81 14.97
CA THR A 91 -11.39 12.47 14.04
C THR A 91 -12.74 12.68 14.73
N ASP A 92 -13.65 13.34 14.02
CA ASP A 92 -15.02 13.55 14.48
C ASP A 92 -16.03 13.02 13.46
N TYR A 93 -17.26 12.82 13.94
CA TYR A 93 -18.39 12.39 13.11
C TYR A 93 -19.09 13.56 12.39
N GLN A 94 -18.61 14.80 12.58
CA GLN A 94 -19.16 16.02 11.98
C GLN A 94 -18.40 16.43 10.71
N GLY A 95 -17.35 15.70 10.33
CA GLY A 95 -16.50 15.98 9.17
C GLY A 95 -15.56 17.19 9.35
N LYS A 96 -15.30 17.65 10.58
CA LYS A 96 -14.39 18.79 10.83
C LYS A 96 -12.97 18.34 11.20
N GLY A 97 -12.83 17.10 11.67
CA GLY A 97 -11.56 16.45 11.96
C GLY A 97 -10.95 15.75 10.73
N PRO A 98 -9.76 15.13 10.88
CA PRO A 98 -9.14 14.37 9.81
C PRO A 98 -10.01 13.17 9.39
N LEU A 99 -10.09 12.95 8.08
CA LEU A 99 -10.87 11.89 7.43
C LEU A 99 -10.20 10.53 7.57
N LEU A 100 -10.22 9.98 8.78
CA LEU A 100 -9.58 8.69 9.10
C LEU A 100 -10.56 7.49 9.02
N LEU A 101 -11.87 7.75 8.93
CA LEU A 101 -12.89 6.72 8.80
C LEU A 101 -13.06 6.30 7.34
N SER A 102 -12.41 5.20 6.96
CA SER A 102 -12.57 4.60 5.64
C SER A 102 -14.03 4.25 5.36
N GLY A 103 -14.56 4.64 4.20
CA GLY A 103 -15.90 4.27 3.73
C GLY A 103 -17.04 5.24 4.09
N TYR A 104 -16.78 6.26 4.93
CA TYR A 104 -17.80 7.24 5.30
C TYR A 104 -17.97 8.35 4.27
N GLU A 105 -16.89 8.68 3.56
CA GLU A 105 -16.92 9.68 2.50
C GLU A 105 -17.46 9.09 1.19
N PRO A 106 -18.06 9.93 0.31
CA PRO A 106 -18.53 9.46 -0.98
C PRO A 106 -17.38 9.16 -1.96
N TYR A 107 -16.15 9.64 -1.75
CA TYR A 107 -15.02 9.40 -2.67
C TYR A 107 -15.35 9.64 -4.16
N VAL A 108 -16.12 10.70 -4.46
CA VAL A 108 -16.67 10.98 -5.81
C VAL A 108 -15.58 11.01 -6.88
N ASP A 109 -14.43 11.60 -6.57
CA ASP A 109 -13.33 11.71 -7.53
C ASP A 109 -12.69 10.35 -7.84
N LEU A 110 -12.58 9.48 -6.84
CA LEU A 110 -12.12 8.10 -7.04
C LEU A 110 -13.13 7.31 -7.88
N ARG A 111 -14.43 7.45 -7.57
CA ARG A 111 -15.51 6.82 -8.35
C ARG A 111 -15.48 7.24 -9.81
N LYS A 112 -15.30 8.52 -10.10
CA LYS A 112 -15.18 9.05 -11.48
C LYS A 112 -14.00 8.44 -12.21
N LYS A 113 -12.83 8.34 -11.56
CA LYS A 113 -11.63 7.71 -12.15
C LYS A 113 -11.86 6.24 -12.48
N ILE A 114 -12.45 5.48 -11.55
CA ILE A 114 -12.77 4.05 -11.76
C ILE A 114 -13.82 3.90 -12.86
N ALA A 115 -14.89 4.69 -12.82
CA ALA A 115 -15.96 4.66 -13.83
C ALA A 115 -15.40 4.92 -15.24
N SER A 116 -14.48 5.89 -15.38
CA SER A 116 -13.78 6.14 -16.64
C SER A 116 -12.94 4.96 -17.11
N LEU A 117 -12.30 4.23 -16.19
CA LEU A 117 -11.46 3.06 -16.52
C LEU A 117 -12.29 1.89 -17.08
N ILE A 118 -13.50 1.70 -16.57
CA ILE A 118 -14.40 0.59 -16.96
C ILE A 118 -15.49 1.03 -17.95
N ASN A 119 -15.44 2.27 -18.45
CA ASN A 119 -16.44 2.86 -19.35
C ASN A 119 -17.88 2.80 -18.79
N ALA A 120 -18.05 3.12 -17.50
CA ALA A 120 -19.35 3.16 -16.83
C ALA A 120 -19.79 4.60 -16.49
N ALA A 121 -21.09 4.81 -16.31
CA ALA A 121 -21.63 6.09 -15.84
C ALA A 121 -21.21 6.37 -14.39
N SER A 122 -20.76 7.59 -14.10
CA SER A 122 -20.12 7.93 -12.82
C SER A 122 -21.06 8.06 -11.60
N ALA A 123 -22.38 8.10 -11.82
CA ALA A 123 -23.37 8.38 -10.78
C ALA A 123 -23.85 7.16 -9.99
N GLU A 124 -23.66 5.93 -10.49
CA GLU A 124 -24.35 4.74 -9.96
C GLU A 124 -23.43 3.68 -9.33
N ASN A 125 -22.11 3.83 -9.43
CA ASN A 125 -21.19 2.77 -9.02
C ASN A 125 -20.75 2.94 -7.57
N ALA A 126 -21.35 2.16 -6.66
CA ALA A 126 -20.79 1.96 -5.33
C ALA A 126 -19.39 1.33 -5.44
N ILE A 127 -18.38 1.91 -4.78
CA ILE A 127 -17.09 1.22 -4.59
C ILE A 127 -17.29 0.28 -3.41
N ARG A 128 -17.37 -1.02 -3.68
CA ARG A 128 -17.26 -2.05 -2.64
C ARG A 128 -15.81 -2.49 -2.58
N HIS A 129 -15.20 -2.36 -1.39
CA HIS A 129 -13.94 -3.04 -1.13
C HIS A 129 -14.24 -4.53 -0.95
N SER A 130 -13.93 -5.34 -1.95
CA SER A 130 -14.07 -6.79 -1.86
C SER A 130 -12.85 -7.35 -1.13
N THR A 131 -12.95 -7.52 0.18
CA THR A 131 -12.10 -8.51 0.86
C THR A 131 -12.55 -9.88 0.36
N HIS A 132 -11.62 -10.75 -0.05
CA HIS A 132 -11.92 -12.17 -0.19
C HIS A 132 -12.29 -12.69 1.21
N ILE A 133 -13.56 -12.59 1.54
CA ILE A 133 -14.15 -13.32 2.64
C ILE A 133 -14.39 -14.70 2.05
N TYR A 134 -13.60 -15.69 2.48
CA TYR A 134 -13.89 -17.08 2.19
C TYR A 134 -15.30 -17.34 2.69
N ASN A 135 -16.25 -17.47 1.77
CA ASN A 135 -17.61 -17.88 2.10
C ASN A 135 -17.70 -19.37 1.76
N LEU A 136 -17.64 -20.20 2.79
CA LEU A 136 -18.01 -21.61 2.70
C LEU A 136 -19.52 -21.68 2.36
N GLU A 137 -19.96 -22.76 1.70
CA GLU A 137 -21.36 -22.92 1.23
C GLU A 137 -22.38 -22.64 2.35
N HIS A 138 -22.11 -23.15 3.56
CA HIS A 138 -22.95 -22.91 4.73
C HIS A 138 -22.99 -21.43 5.20
N GLU A 139 -21.96 -20.63 4.93
CA GLU A 139 -21.92 -19.19 5.26
C GLU A 139 -22.73 -18.37 4.25
N ILE A 140 -22.79 -18.82 2.99
CA ILE A 140 -23.66 -18.22 1.96
C ILE A 140 -25.11 -18.52 2.27
N ASP A 141 -25.43 -19.77 2.60
CA ASP A 141 -26.79 -20.18 2.93
C ASP A 141 -27.33 -19.42 4.15
N ALA A 142 -26.53 -19.30 5.22
CA ALA A 142 -26.88 -18.51 6.39
C ALA A 142 -27.08 -17.01 6.07
N ALA A 143 -26.26 -16.43 5.19
CA ALA A 143 -26.42 -15.05 4.77
C ALA A 143 -27.70 -14.83 3.96
N LEU A 144 -28.05 -15.77 3.08
CA LEU A 144 -29.27 -15.72 2.28
C LEU A 144 -30.53 -15.88 3.15
N GLU A 145 -30.49 -16.71 4.20
CA GLU A 145 -31.59 -16.83 5.17
C GLU A 145 -31.87 -15.50 5.88
N VAL A 146 -30.83 -14.82 6.37
CA VAL A 146 -30.98 -13.52 7.05
C VAL A 146 -31.52 -12.44 6.11
N VAL A 147 -31.03 -12.39 4.87
CA VAL A 147 -31.53 -11.44 3.86
C VAL A 147 -33.01 -11.72 3.54
N ALA A 148 -33.40 -13.00 3.44
CA ALA A 148 -34.78 -13.39 3.19
C ALA A 148 -35.72 -13.08 4.36
N ASP A 149 -35.26 -13.18 5.61
CA ASP A 149 -36.05 -12.80 6.79
C ASP A 149 -36.28 -11.28 6.85
N ILE A 150 -35.23 -10.49 6.58
CA ILE A 150 -35.32 -9.02 6.52
C ILE A 150 -36.26 -8.56 5.40
N ALA A 151 -36.21 -9.20 4.24
CA ALA A 151 -37.04 -8.83 3.08
C ALA A 151 -38.53 -9.16 3.22
N LYS A 152 -38.92 -9.92 4.26
CA LYS A 152 -40.32 -10.27 4.54
C LYS A 152 -41.02 -9.31 5.52
N ARG A 153 -40.32 -8.31 6.04
CA ARG A 153 -40.89 -7.20 6.81
C ARG A 153 -41.21 -6.02 5.90
#